data_AF-A0A160MY62-F1
#
_entry.id   AF-A0A160MY62-F1
#
_cell.length_a   1.000
_cell.length_b   1.000
_cell.length_c   1.000
_cell.angle_alpha   90.00
_cell.angle_beta   90.00
_cell.angle_gamma   90.00
#
_symmetry.space_group_name_H-M   'P 1'
#
loop_
_entity.id
_entity.type
_entity.pdbx_description
1 polymer ?
#
loop_
_entity_poly.entity_id
_entity_poly.type
_entity_poly.pdbx_seq_one_letter_code
_entity_poly.pdbx_strand_id
1 'polypeptide(L)'
;MQDLHNVLSPSWYKQRYHGNWFEDIGEPHVTPWLWRHRDPKASFQRGLNSNEYIRLDPQELVRVSDQYLNIPWLRHEYLDWVLVDAMMVNEVTEFGEEMKRQLWVNFSFFSIWAIESYKKHQGDLDKMLKDQALAKLQAWLTKAAIFIGIPLAIGFYVAKNPDTQISHHLAIGLLWYAGFFALSRIWWLLRYIAMRFKMRGQERNAKVKVLQLLEKMWSACSLMKGGAISARELRGALERAADAGTVWPIPIAPLVDRVIEQDGAVWTPLRRLSRQEIKGKTAHDW
;
A
#
# COMPACT_ATOMS: atom_id res chain seq x y z
N MET A 1 -12.80 -18.19 13.92
CA MET A 1 -11.97 -17.04 13.50
C MET A 1 -10.50 -17.39 13.69
N GLN A 2 -9.96 -18.37 12.94
CA GLN A 2 -8.60 -18.89 13.15
C GLN A 2 -7.72 -18.96 11.88
N ASP A 3 -8.20 -18.51 10.72
CA ASP A 3 -7.51 -18.73 9.42
C ASP A 3 -6.74 -17.53 8.85
N LEU A 4 -6.64 -16.39 9.56
CA LEU A 4 -5.84 -15.24 9.10
C LEU A 4 -4.39 -15.24 9.63
N HIS A 5 -4.07 -16.09 10.62
CA HIS A 5 -2.73 -16.11 11.23
C HIS A 5 -1.65 -16.77 10.37
N ASN A 6 -2.01 -17.61 9.38
CA ASN A 6 -1.05 -18.34 8.55
C ASN A 6 -0.65 -17.62 7.25
N VAL A 7 -1.21 -16.44 6.97
CA VAL A 7 -0.88 -15.65 5.76
C VAL A 7 0.27 -14.65 6.02
N LEU A 8 0.63 -14.43 7.29
CA LEU A 8 1.65 -13.46 7.69
C LEU A 8 2.85 -14.16 8.37
N SER A 9 3.58 -15.02 7.63
CA SER A 9 4.86 -15.56 8.14
C SER A 9 6.01 -14.54 7.94
N PRO A 10 6.94 -14.39 8.90
CA PRO A 10 8.01 -13.38 8.86
C PRO A 10 9.23 -13.80 8.01
N SER A 11 9.03 -14.31 6.79
CA SER A 11 10.14 -14.72 5.91
C SER A 11 10.84 -13.57 5.19
N TRP A 12 10.46 -12.31 5.45
CA TRP A 12 10.87 -11.14 4.67
C TRP A 12 11.99 -10.29 5.31
N TYR A 13 12.56 -10.73 6.43
CA TYR A 13 13.58 -9.99 7.19
C TYR A 13 14.99 -9.89 6.53
N LYS A 14 15.18 -10.37 5.29
CA LYS A 14 16.53 -10.51 4.67
C LYS A 14 16.71 -9.80 3.32
N GLN A 15 16.11 -8.62 3.12
CA GLN A 15 16.60 -7.70 2.10
C GLN A 15 17.02 -6.37 2.73
N ARG A 16 18.30 -6.33 3.15
CA ARG A 16 19.06 -5.10 3.37
C ARG A 16 19.14 -4.35 2.03
N TYR A 17 18.22 -3.42 1.82
CA TYR A 17 18.48 -2.34 0.90
C TYR A 17 19.48 -1.43 1.60
N HIS A 18 20.73 -1.44 1.13
CA HIS A 18 21.67 -0.35 1.41
C HIS A 18 21.12 0.88 0.70
N GLY A 19 20.23 1.62 1.37
CA GLY A 19 19.90 2.96 0.95
C GLY A 19 21.17 3.80 1.06
N ASN A 20 21.70 4.27 -0.06
CA ASN A 20 22.77 5.27 -0.09
C ASN A 20 22.17 6.57 0.45
N TRP A 21 22.07 6.70 1.76
CA TRP A 21 21.49 7.87 2.42
C TRP A 21 22.39 9.11 2.34
N PHE A 22 23.57 9.06 1.69
CA PHE A 22 24.56 10.13 1.76
C PHE A 22 25.49 10.33 0.52
N GLU A 23 25.22 9.77 -0.65
CA GLU A 23 26.17 9.89 -1.78
C GLU A 23 25.95 11.07 -2.74
N ASP A 24 24.93 11.89 -2.56
CA ASP A 24 24.72 13.09 -3.39
C ASP A 24 25.28 14.34 -2.67
N ILE A 25 26.60 14.50 -2.73
CA ILE A 25 27.35 15.61 -2.11
C ILE A 25 27.30 16.88 -2.99
N GLY A 26 26.08 17.34 -3.29
CA GLY A 26 25.81 18.75 -3.55
C GLY A 26 25.67 19.47 -2.22
N GLU A 27 26.12 20.72 -2.13
CA GLU A 27 26.28 21.53 -0.91
C GLU A 27 25.36 21.16 0.28
N PRO A 28 25.90 20.98 1.50
CA PRO A 28 25.14 20.53 2.67
C PRO A 28 24.09 21.57 3.04
N HIS A 29 22.88 21.42 2.51
CA HIS A 29 21.70 22.01 3.10
C HIS A 29 21.48 21.32 4.44
N VAL A 30 22.09 21.86 5.49
CA VAL A 30 21.83 21.45 6.87
C VAL A 30 20.35 21.73 7.11
N THR A 31 19.50 20.72 6.91
CA THR A 31 18.11 20.82 7.34
C THR A 31 18.15 20.83 8.87
N PRO A 32 17.69 21.90 9.53
CA PRO A 32 17.84 22.06 10.99
C PRO A 32 16.92 21.14 11.80
N TRP A 33 16.29 20.15 11.18
CA TRP A 33 15.25 19.31 11.78
C TRP A 33 15.73 17.86 11.78
N LEU A 34 15.71 17.21 12.94
CA LEU A 34 16.00 15.77 13.09
C LEU A 34 14.97 14.92 12.33
N TRP A 35 13.71 15.38 12.33
CA TRP A 35 12.59 14.67 11.73
C TRP A 35 11.59 15.64 11.12
N ARG A 36 10.95 15.19 10.03
CA ARG A 36 9.83 15.87 9.37
C ARG A 36 8.72 14.85 9.18
N HIS A 37 7.52 15.18 9.63
CA HIS A 37 6.33 14.39 9.36
C HIS A 37 6.23 14.09 7.86
N ARG A 38 5.99 12.82 7.55
CA ARG A 38 5.83 12.32 6.17
C ARG A 38 4.37 11.97 5.94
N ASP A 39 3.94 12.04 4.69
CA ASP A 39 2.58 11.64 4.30
C ASP A 39 2.60 10.18 3.79
N PRO A 40 2.13 9.20 4.60
CA PRO A 40 2.16 7.80 4.19
C PRO A 40 1.28 7.51 2.97
N LYS A 41 0.22 8.31 2.71
CA LYS A 41 -0.54 8.15 1.45
C LYS A 41 0.29 8.54 0.26
N ALA A 42 0.98 9.67 0.33
CA ALA A 42 1.80 10.11 -0.78
C ALA A 42 2.89 9.08 -1.09
N SER A 43 3.47 8.48 -0.03
CA SER A 43 4.38 7.32 -0.14
C SER A 43 3.70 6.11 -0.80
N PHE A 44 2.51 5.72 -0.33
CA PHE A 44 1.74 4.61 -0.91
C PHE A 44 1.40 4.81 -2.39
N GLN A 45 1.04 6.04 -2.80
CA GLN A 45 0.69 6.36 -4.19
C GLN A 45 1.91 6.39 -5.11
N ARG A 46 3.00 7.06 -4.69
CA ARG A 46 4.18 7.30 -5.53
C ARG A 46 5.23 6.20 -5.45
N GLY A 47 5.13 5.30 -4.48
CA GLY A 47 6.05 4.18 -4.28
C GLY A 47 7.37 4.59 -3.64
N LEU A 48 8.38 3.73 -3.80
CA LEU A 48 9.68 3.80 -3.10
C LEU A 48 10.51 5.03 -3.49
N ASN A 49 10.25 5.62 -4.66
CA ASN A 49 10.92 6.84 -5.14
C ASN A 49 10.30 8.13 -4.60
N SER A 50 9.26 8.05 -3.77
CA SER A 50 8.66 9.23 -3.18
C SER A 50 9.62 9.87 -2.18
N ASN A 51 9.73 11.20 -2.18
CA ASN A 51 10.39 11.93 -1.10
C ASN A 51 9.73 11.73 0.27
N GLU A 52 8.50 11.18 0.29
CA GLU A 52 7.77 10.81 1.52
C GLU A 52 8.00 9.35 1.93
N TYR A 53 8.65 8.54 1.09
CA TYR A 53 9.01 7.17 1.45
C TYR A 53 10.26 7.20 2.34
N ILE A 54 10.15 6.58 3.50
CA ILE A 54 11.26 6.34 4.40
C ILE A 54 11.15 4.92 4.93
N ARG A 55 12.30 4.26 5.01
CA ARG A 55 12.41 2.93 5.60
C ARG A 55 13.31 3.02 6.81
N LEU A 56 12.72 2.84 7.97
CA LEU A 56 13.42 2.76 9.24
C LEU A 56 13.46 1.30 9.67
N ASP A 57 14.48 0.91 10.44
CA ASP A 57 14.49 -0.42 11.05
C ASP A 57 13.46 -0.44 12.19
N PRO A 58 12.36 -1.22 12.10
CA PRO A 58 11.31 -1.22 13.12
C PRO A 58 11.85 -1.68 14.48
N GLN A 59 12.80 -2.62 14.50
CA GLN A 59 13.38 -3.12 15.75
C GLN A 59 14.23 -2.05 16.43
N GLU A 60 14.98 -1.28 15.65
CA GLU A 60 15.80 -0.19 16.17
C GLU A 60 14.95 0.96 16.72
N LEU A 61 13.85 1.32 16.03
CA LEU A 61 12.90 2.33 16.53
C LEU A 61 12.27 1.92 17.86
N VAL A 62 11.87 0.66 17.98
CA VAL A 62 11.33 0.11 19.22
C VAL A 62 12.40 0.16 20.33
N ARG A 63 13.62 -0.31 20.04
CA ARG A 63 14.74 -0.31 20.98
C ARG A 63 15.08 1.09 21.49
N VAL A 64 15.18 2.08 20.60
CA VAL A 64 15.47 3.48 20.96
C VAL A 64 14.34 4.06 21.79
N SER A 65 13.09 3.76 21.43
CA SER A 65 11.92 4.21 22.18
C SER A 65 11.88 3.61 23.60
N ASP A 66 12.19 2.32 23.75
CA ASP A 66 12.28 1.65 25.05
C ASP A 66 13.40 2.23 25.91
N GLN A 67 14.58 2.48 25.34
CA GLN A 67 15.69 3.14 26.04
C GLN A 67 15.30 4.54 26.51
N TYR A 68 14.66 5.31 25.64
CA TYR A 68 14.17 6.65 25.96
C TYR A 68 13.08 6.62 27.04
N LEU A 69 12.14 5.67 26.99
CA LEU A 69 11.11 5.50 28.01
C LEU A 69 11.70 5.19 29.40
N ASN A 70 12.84 4.49 29.45
CA ASN A 70 13.56 4.13 30.68
C ASN A 70 14.41 5.25 31.30
N ILE A 71 14.41 6.46 30.73
CA ILE A 71 15.17 7.61 31.23
C ILE A 71 14.17 8.71 31.65
N PRO A 72 13.64 8.69 32.89
CA PRO A 72 12.54 9.58 33.28
C PRO A 72 12.88 11.07 33.28
N TRP A 73 14.16 11.43 33.38
CA TRP A 73 14.62 12.81 33.36
C TRP A 73 14.77 13.39 31.95
N LEU A 74 14.75 12.55 30.91
CA LEU A 74 14.86 12.96 29.50
C LEU A 74 13.48 13.12 28.84
N ARG A 75 12.42 13.37 29.61
CA ARG A 75 11.08 13.58 29.05
C ARG A 75 11.05 14.89 28.26
N HIS A 76 10.72 14.81 26.97
CA HIS A 76 10.63 15.98 26.12
C HIS A 76 9.56 15.80 25.04
N GLU A 77 8.59 16.72 24.99
CA GLU A 77 7.41 16.64 24.10
C GLU A 77 7.77 16.46 22.62
N TYR A 78 8.83 17.13 22.16
CA TYR A 78 9.31 16.96 20.78
C TYR A 78 9.89 15.56 20.52
N LEU A 79 10.62 14.98 21.48
CA LEU A 79 11.19 13.63 21.31
C LEU A 79 10.09 12.57 21.32
N ASP A 80 9.11 12.69 22.23
CA ASP A 80 7.92 11.85 22.24
C ASP A 80 7.23 11.91 20.85
N TRP A 81 7.12 13.10 20.27
CA TRP A 81 6.44 13.29 18.98
C TRP A 81 7.21 12.68 17.83
N VAL A 82 8.53 12.91 17.77
CA VAL A 82 9.39 12.33 16.73
C VAL A 82 9.31 10.81 16.78
N LEU A 83 9.39 10.20 17.96
CA LEU A 83 9.37 8.75 18.11
C LEU A 83 8.00 8.16 17.71
N VAL A 84 6.90 8.74 18.19
CA VAL A 84 5.55 8.30 17.84
C VAL A 84 5.29 8.47 16.34
N ASP A 85 5.59 9.64 15.78
CA ASP A 85 5.36 9.92 14.36
C ASP A 85 6.20 9.01 13.46
N ALA A 86 7.49 8.83 13.77
CA ALA A 86 8.37 7.95 13.01
C ALA A 86 7.90 6.49 13.02
N MET A 87 7.50 5.96 14.18
CA MET A 87 6.97 4.60 14.29
C MET A 87 5.65 4.45 13.52
N MET A 88 4.73 5.40 13.65
CA MET A 88 3.44 5.36 12.95
C MET A 88 3.61 5.44 11.43
N VAL A 89 4.40 6.40 10.95
CA VAL A 89 4.70 6.58 9.52
C VAL A 89 5.36 5.33 8.94
N ASN A 90 6.35 4.77 9.66
CA ASN A 90 7.04 3.56 9.21
C ASN A 90 6.07 2.38 9.11
N GLU A 91 5.27 2.12 10.15
CA GLU A 91 4.30 1.02 10.18
C GLU A 91 3.26 1.16 9.05
N VAL A 92 2.66 2.35 8.88
CA VAL A 92 1.67 2.59 7.83
C VAL A 92 2.28 2.42 6.44
N THR A 93 3.51 2.89 6.24
CA THR A 93 4.21 2.81 4.96
C THR A 93 4.60 1.37 4.63
N GLU A 94 5.17 0.63 5.57
CA GLU A 94 5.55 -0.77 5.39
C GLU A 94 4.32 -1.65 5.17
N PHE A 95 3.26 -1.47 5.96
CA PHE A 95 1.99 -2.16 5.75
C PHE A 95 1.42 -1.83 4.36
N GLY A 96 1.40 -0.57 3.95
CA GLY A 96 0.96 -0.15 2.62
C GLY A 96 1.75 -0.81 1.49
N GLU A 97 3.08 -0.84 1.58
CA GLU A 97 3.95 -1.49 0.59
C GLU A 97 3.71 -3.01 0.53
N GLU A 98 3.59 -3.67 1.67
CA GLU A 98 3.31 -5.11 1.72
C GLU A 98 1.95 -5.43 1.11
N MET A 99 0.95 -4.61 1.37
CA MET A 99 -0.37 -4.76 0.75
C MET A 99 -0.34 -4.51 -0.76
N LYS A 100 0.49 -3.58 -1.27
CA LYS A 100 0.72 -3.42 -2.71
C LYS A 100 1.24 -4.71 -3.32
N ARG A 101 2.24 -5.33 -2.69
CA ARG A 101 2.79 -6.61 -3.13
C ARG A 101 1.73 -7.71 -3.12
N GLN A 102 1.05 -7.94 -2.00
CA GLN A 102 0.10 -9.05 -1.89
C GLN A 102 -1.13 -8.88 -2.79
N LEU A 103 -1.76 -7.70 -2.80
CA LEU A 103 -3.06 -7.53 -3.46
C LEU A 103 -2.95 -7.24 -4.97
N TRP A 104 -1.85 -6.63 -5.43
CA TRP A 104 -1.66 -6.29 -6.84
C TRP A 104 -0.74 -7.27 -7.57
N VAL A 105 0.21 -7.91 -6.88
CA VAL A 105 1.14 -8.87 -7.52
C VAL A 105 0.57 -10.30 -7.54
N ASN A 106 -0.02 -10.78 -6.44
CA ASN A 106 -0.42 -12.19 -6.32
C ASN A 106 -1.83 -12.55 -6.86
N PHE A 107 -2.63 -11.61 -7.33
CA PHE A 107 -4.07 -11.87 -7.60
C PHE A 107 -4.41 -12.34 -9.03
N SER A 108 -3.44 -12.62 -9.91
CA SER A 108 -3.73 -12.98 -11.31
C SER A 108 -2.87 -14.14 -11.81
N PHE A 109 -3.45 -15.01 -12.65
CA PHE A 109 -2.74 -16.02 -13.46
C PHE A 109 -1.70 -15.38 -14.40
N PHE A 110 -1.74 -14.06 -14.58
CA PHE A 110 -0.73 -13.23 -15.26
C PHE A 110 0.30 -12.61 -14.27
N SER A 111 0.52 -13.24 -13.11
CA SER A 111 1.34 -12.71 -12.00
C SER A 111 2.78 -12.33 -12.37
N ILE A 112 3.35 -12.96 -13.41
CA ILE A 112 4.69 -12.64 -13.92
C ILE A 112 4.80 -11.16 -14.28
N TRP A 113 3.83 -10.64 -15.03
CA TRP A 113 3.79 -9.23 -15.44
C TRP A 113 3.59 -8.26 -14.27
N ALA A 114 2.90 -8.71 -13.21
CA ALA A 114 2.66 -7.88 -12.05
C ALA A 114 3.92 -7.73 -11.17
N ILE A 115 4.73 -8.79 -11.05
CA ILE A 115 6.05 -8.73 -10.39
C ILE A 115 6.97 -7.78 -11.16
N GLU A 116 7.01 -7.92 -12.48
CA GLU A 116 7.81 -7.05 -13.35
C GLU A 116 7.35 -5.60 -13.26
N SER A 117 6.05 -5.33 -13.28
CA SER A 117 5.51 -3.96 -13.15
C SER A 117 5.85 -3.34 -11.79
N TYR A 118 5.74 -4.10 -10.68
CA TYR A 118 6.15 -3.61 -9.36
C TYR A 118 7.65 -3.27 -9.33
N LYS A 119 8.51 -4.16 -9.86
CA LYS A 119 9.96 -3.92 -9.95
C LYS A 119 10.30 -2.72 -10.83
N LYS A 120 9.65 -2.60 -11.98
CA LYS A 120 9.86 -1.54 -12.98
C LYS A 120 9.47 -0.16 -12.44
N HIS A 121 8.33 -0.07 -11.75
CA HIS A 121 7.80 1.20 -11.24
C HIS A 121 8.08 1.44 -9.77
N GLN A 122 8.82 0.54 -9.12
CA GLN A 122 9.19 0.61 -7.71
C GLN A 122 8.01 0.95 -6.79
N GLY A 123 6.87 0.28 -7.03
CA GLY A 123 5.66 0.46 -6.24
C GLY A 123 4.84 1.73 -6.50
N ASP A 124 5.13 2.52 -7.55
CA ASP A 124 4.27 3.64 -8.00
C ASP A 124 2.90 3.09 -8.47
N LEU A 125 1.86 3.37 -7.69
CA LEU A 125 0.55 2.76 -7.86
C LEU A 125 -0.12 3.23 -9.14
N ASP A 126 0.01 4.51 -9.49
CA ASP A 126 -0.64 5.08 -10.67
C ASP A 126 -0.05 4.49 -11.95
N LYS A 127 1.28 4.30 -11.99
CA LYS A 127 1.95 3.64 -13.12
C LYS A 127 1.61 2.15 -13.19
N MET A 128 1.59 1.45 -12.05
CA MET A 128 1.19 0.04 -12.00
C MET A 128 -0.26 -0.16 -12.49
N LEU A 129 -1.18 0.73 -12.12
CA LEU A 129 -2.57 0.68 -12.58
C LEU A 129 -2.69 0.93 -14.08
N LYS A 130 -1.91 1.86 -14.64
CA LYS A 130 -1.85 2.11 -16.09
C LYS A 130 -1.32 0.89 -16.85
N ASP A 131 -0.21 0.31 -16.40
CA ASP A 131 0.34 -0.92 -16.98
C ASP A 131 -0.66 -2.07 -16.92
N GLN A 132 -1.37 -2.22 -15.80
CA GLN A 132 -2.39 -3.25 -15.66
C GLN A 132 -3.59 -3.01 -16.59
N ALA A 133 -4.02 -1.76 -16.78
CA ALA A 133 -5.09 -1.41 -17.71
C ALA A 133 -4.68 -1.73 -19.16
N LEU A 134 -3.46 -1.37 -19.56
CA LEU A 134 -2.90 -1.68 -20.87
C LEU A 134 -2.78 -3.19 -21.10
N ALA A 135 -2.26 -3.94 -20.13
CA ALA A 135 -2.15 -5.39 -20.21
C ALA A 135 -3.53 -6.07 -20.32
N LYS A 136 -4.54 -5.58 -19.59
CA LYS A 136 -5.93 -6.05 -19.72
C LYS A 136 -6.51 -5.75 -21.09
N LEU A 137 -6.28 -4.56 -21.63
CA LEU A 137 -6.72 -4.17 -22.96
C LEU A 137 -6.07 -5.04 -24.04
N GLN A 138 -4.75 -5.24 -23.97
CA GLN A 138 -4.01 -6.10 -24.89
C GLN A 138 -4.53 -7.54 -24.82
N ALA A 139 -4.67 -8.11 -23.62
CA ALA A 139 -5.21 -9.46 -23.45
C ALA A 139 -6.65 -9.58 -23.99
N TRP A 140 -7.46 -8.53 -23.85
CA TRP A 140 -8.80 -8.49 -24.42
C TRP A 140 -8.76 -8.42 -25.94
N LEU A 141 -7.92 -7.57 -26.53
CA LEU A 141 -7.74 -7.46 -27.99
C LEU A 141 -7.23 -8.77 -28.59
N THR A 142 -6.23 -9.41 -27.98
CA THR A 142 -5.71 -10.71 -28.42
C THR A 142 -6.80 -11.77 -28.37
N LYS A 143 -7.61 -11.81 -27.31
CA LYS A 143 -8.77 -12.70 -27.25
C LYS A 143 -9.80 -12.36 -28.32
N ALA A 144 -10.12 -11.10 -28.56
CA ALA A 144 -11.06 -10.71 -29.61
C ALA A 144 -10.55 -11.14 -30.99
N ALA A 145 -9.27 -10.93 -31.29
CA ALA A 145 -8.65 -11.34 -32.55
C ALA A 145 -8.71 -12.87 -32.76
N ILE A 146 -8.36 -13.65 -31.73
CA ILE A 146 -8.41 -15.12 -31.81
C ILE A 146 -9.84 -15.63 -31.89
N PHE A 147 -10.72 -15.15 -31.01
CA PHE A 147 -12.05 -15.74 -30.85
C PHE A 147 -13.11 -15.22 -31.82
N ILE A 148 -12.91 -14.03 -32.40
CA ILE A 148 -13.83 -13.39 -33.35
C ILE A 148 -13.17 -13.22 -34.71
N GLY A 149 -11.95 -12.66 -34.75
CA GLY A 149 -11.25 -12.36 -36.00
C GLY A 149 -10.96 -13.60 -36.85
N ILE A 150 -10.35 -14.64 -36.26
CA ILE A 150 -10.01 -15.87 -36.98
C ILE A 150 -11.26 -16.57 -37.54
N PRO A 151 -12.34 -16.81 -36.76
CA PRO A 151 -13.56 -17.40 -37.30
C PRO A 151 -14.20 -16.60 -38.44
N LEU A 152 -14.21 -15.27 -38.36
CA LEU A 152 -14.71 -14.41 -39.44
C LEU A 152 -13.88 -14.56 -40.71
N ALA A 153 -12.55 -14.58 -40.59
CA ALA A 153 -11.65 -14.77 -41.74
C ALA A 153 -11.86 -16.15 -42.39
N ILE A 154 -12.01 -17.21 -41.60
CA ILE A 154 -12.30 -18.56 -42.10
C ILE A 154 -13.68 -18.59 -42.77
N GLY A 155 -14.71 -18.00 -42.14
CA GLY A 155 -16.06 -17.95 -42.70
C GLY A 155 -16.11 -17.20 -44.03
N PHE A 156 -15.39 -16.07 -44.14
CA PHE A 156 -15.24 -15.33 -45.39
C PHE A 156 -14.54 -16.17 -46.48
N TYR A 157 -13.47 -16.90 -46.12
CA TYR A 157 -12.78 -17.79 -47.05
C TYR A 157 -13.69 -18.91 -47.56
N VAL A 158 -14.45 -19.54 -46.67
CA VAL A 158 -15.44 -20.58 -47.00
C VAL A 158 -16.52 -20.03 -47.94
N ALA A 159 -17.06 -18.84 -47.63
CA ALA A 159 -18.09 -18.20 -48.46
C ALA A 159 -17.61 -17.88 -49.88
N LYS A 160 -16.33 -17.53 -50.05
CA LYS A 160 -15.75 -17.22 -51.37
C LYS A 160 -15.42 -18.48 -52.18
N ASN A 161 -15.23 -19.63 -51.55
CA ASN A 161 -14.77 -20.88 -52.19
C ASN A 161 -15.68 -22.08 -51.83
N PRO A 162 -16.99 -22.02 -52.12
CA PRO A 162 -17.94 -23.01 -51.61
C PRO A 162 -17.68 -24.43 -52.12
N ASP A 163 -17.19 -24.59 -53.35
CA ASP A 163 -17.10 -25.90 -54.01
C ASP A 163 -15.85 -26.71 -53.66
N THR A 164 -14.95 -26.16 -52.83
CA THR A 164 -13.72 -26.88 -52.45
C THR A 164 -13.99 -27.89 -51.33
N GLN A 165 -13.34 -29.06 -51.37
CA GLN A 165 -13.41 -30.02 -50.25
C GLN A 165 -12.90 -29.38 -48.94
N ILE A 166 -11.92 -28.49 -49.04
CA ILE A 166 -11.34 -27.76 -47.90
C ILE A 166 -12.40 -26.85 -47.23
N SER A 167 -13.24 -26.15 -48.00
CA SER A 167 -14.27 -25.27 -47.44
C SER A 167 -15.32 -26.04 -46.63
N HIS A 168 -15.68 -27.26 -47.06
CA HIS A 168 -16.62 -28.11 -46.33
C HIS A 168 -16.07 -28.54 -44.96
N HIS A 169 -14.79 -28.97 -44.89
CA HIS A 169 -14.15 -29.31 -43.62
C HIS A 169 -14.01 -28.10 -42.69
N LEU A 170 -13.67 -26.92 -43.23
CA LEU A 170 -13.61 -25.67 -42.46
C LEU A 170 -14.98 -25.24 -41.94
N ALA A 171 -16.05 -25.40 -42.72
CA ALA A 171 -17.41 -25.10 -42.29
C ALA A 171 -17.86 -25.98 -41.11
N ILE A 172 -17.59 -27.29 -41.18
CA ILE A 172 -17.86 -28.23 -40.07
C ILE A 172 -17.04 -27.83 -38.83
N GLY A 173 -15.75 -27.49 -39.02
CA GLY A 173 -14.87 -27.02 -37.96
C GLY A 173 -15.39 -25.75 -37.26
N LEU A 174 -15.91 -24.78 -38.03
CA LEU A 174 -16.51 -23.55 -37.49
C LEU A 174 -17.76 -23.82 -36.65
N LEU A 175 -18.62 -24.78 -37.06
CA LEU A 175 -19.80 -25.17 -36.29
C LEU A 175 -19.42 -25.79 -34.95
N TRP A 176 -18.45 -26.72 -34.93
CA TRP A 176 -17.94 -27.30 -33.70
C TRP A 176 -17.33 -26.25 -32.77
N TYR A 177 -16.51 -25.36 -33.33
CA TYR A 177 -15.92 -24.26 -32.59
C TYR A 177 -16.99 -23.35 -31.97
N ALA A 178 -18.03 -22.97 -32.73
CA ALA A 178 -19.12 -22.14 -32.23
C ALA A 178 -19.90 -22.83 -31.10
N GLY A 179 -20.20 -24.12 -31.25
CA GLY A 179 -20.86 -24.93 -30.22
C GLY A 179 -20.04 -25.01 -28.92
N PHE A 180 -18.74 -25.31 -29.04
CA PHE A 180 -17.84 -25.37 -27.89
C PHE A 180 -17.69 -23.99 -27.21
N PHE A 181 -17.56 -22.92 -28.01
CA PHE A 181 -17.49 -21.56 -27.49
C PHE A 181 -18.76 -21.19 -26.71
N ALA A 182 -19.95 -21.46 -27.25
CA ALA A 182 -21.22 -21.22 -26.56
C ALA A 182 -21.30 -22.00 -25.24
N LEU A 183 -20.95 -23.29 -25.24
CA LEU A 183 -20.93 -24.12 -24.04
C LEU A 183 -19.96 -23.58 -22.99
N SER A 184 -18.77 -23.13 -23.41
CA SER A 184 -17.77 -22.53 -22.51
C SER A 184 -18.28 -21.24 -21.84
N ARG A 185 -19.07 -20.43 -22.55
CA ARG A 185 -19.68 -19.20 -22.02
C ARG A 185 -20.80 -19.51 -21.04
N ILE A 186 -21.63 -20.49 -21.34
CA ILE A 186 -22.68 -20.98 -20.42
C ILE A 186 -22.02 -21.51 -19.14
N TRP A 187 -20.99 -22.35 -19.27
CA TRP A 187 -20.26 -22.87 -18.11
C TRP A 187 -19.63 -21.77 -17.25
N TRP A 188 -19.01 -20.76 -17.89
CA TRP A 188 -18.46 -19.62 -17.17
C TRP A 188 -19.54 -18.81 -16.43
N LEU A 189 -20.70 -18.60 -17.06
CA LEU A 189 -21.84 -17.92 -16.45
C LEU A 189 -22.37 -18.69 -15.23
N LEU A 190 -22.56 -20.01 -15.38
CA LEU A 190 -22.98 -20.88 -14.27
C LEU A 190 -21.98 -20.84 -13.11
N ARG A 191 -20.67 -20.91 -13.42
CA ARG A 191 -19.62 -20.80 -12.41
C ARG A 191 -19.62 -19.43 -11.74
N TYR A 192 -19.81 -18.35 -12.50
CA TYR A 192 -19.92 -16.99 -11.97
C TYR A 192 -21.11 -16.85 -11.03
N ILE A 193 -22.27 -17.38 -11.40
CA ILE A 193 -23.48 -17.41 -10.56
C ILE A 193 -23.23 -18.23 -9.28
N ALA A 194 -22.70 -19.45 -9.41
CA ALA A 194 -22.38 -20.31 -8.26
C ALA A 194 -21.36 -19.64 -7.31
N MET A 195 -20.32 -18.99 -7.86
CA MET A 195 -19.37 -18.20 -7.08
C MET A 195 -20.04 -17.01 -6.39
N ARG A 196 -20.93 -16.28 -7.08
CA ARG A 196 -21.72 -15.19 -6.48
C ARG A 196 -22.59 -15.66 -5.31
N PHE A 197 -23.20 -16.85 -5.41
CA PHE A 197 -23.96 -17.45 -4.32
C PHE A 197 -23.07 -17.90 -3.17
N LYS A 198 -21.95 -18.59 -3.45
CA LYS A 198 -20.99 -19.00 -2.42
C LYS A 198 -20.38 -17.81 -1.68
N MET A 199 -20.17 -16.69 -2.38
CA MET A 199 -19.64 -15.45 -1.81
C MET A 199 -20.69 -14.56 -1.11
N ARG A 200 -21.95 -14.98 -0.93
CA ARG A 200 -22.97 -14.18 -0.22
C ARG A 200 -22.74 -14.05 1.30
N GLY A 201 -21.77 -14.77 1.88
CA GLY A 201 -21.44 -14.68 3.31
C GLY A 201 -19.95 -14.52 3.66
N GLN A 202 -19.04 -14.60 2.68
CA GLN A 202 -17.62 -14.30 2.92
C GLN A 202 -17.38 -12.79 2.80
N GLU A 203 -16.57 -12.22 3.70
CA GLU A 203 -16.16 -10.81 3.68
C GLU A 203 -15.74 -10.42 2.26
N ARG A 204 -16.56 -9.59 1.63
CA ARG A 204 -16.78 -9.56 0.18
C ARG A 204 -15.59 -9.08 -0.66
N ASN A 205 -14.48 -8.68 -0.03
CA ASN A 205 -13.21 -8.38 -0.68
C ASN A 205 -12.15 -8.19 0.40
N ALA A 206 -11.21 -9.14 0.55
CA ALA A 206 -10.01 -8.93 1.37
C ALA A 206 -9.32 -7.61 1.03
N LYS A 207 -9.34 -7.20 -0.25
CA LYS A 207 -8.89 -5.89 -0.73
C LYS A 207 -9.58 -4.71 -0.05
N VAL A 208 -10.92 -4.76 0.05
CA VAL A 208 -11.69 -3.68 0.67
C VAL A 208 -11.40 -3.62 2.17
N LYS A 209 -11.31 -4.78 2.84
CA LYS A 209 -10.95 -4.84 4.27
C LYS A 209 -9.56 -4.28 4.52
N VAL A 210 -8.57 -4.68 3.72
CA VAL A 210 -7.21 -4.15 3.81
C VAL A 210 -7.17 -2.63 3.57
N LEU A 211 -7.88 -2.13 2.54
CA LEU A 211 -7.95 -0.69 2.27
C LEU A 211 -8.64 0.06 3.42
N GLN A 212 -9.66 -0.54 4.04
CA GLN A 212 -10.29 0.03 5.23
C GLN A 212 -9.33 0.07 6.42
N LEU A 213 -8.52 -0.98 6.64
CA LEU A 213 -7.48 -0.99 7.67
C LEU A 213 -6.44 0.10 7.42
N LEU A 214 -5.92 0.20 6.20
CA LEU A 214 -4.95 1.22 5.80
C LEU A 214 -5.51 2.64 6.01
N GLU A 215 -6.77 2.87 5.66
CA GLU A 215 -7.44 4.15 5.87
C GLU A 215 -7.56 4.48 7.37
N LYS A 216 -7.83 3.50 8.24
CA LYS A 216 -7.86 3.70 9.70
C LYS A 216 -6.48 4.03 10.25
N MET A 217 -5.44 3.31 9.81
CA MET A 217 -4.06 3.58 10.23
C MET A 217 -3.62 4.97 9.82
N TRP A 218 -3.90 5.37 8.58
CA TRP A 218 -3.53 6.69 8.13
C TRP A 218 -4.40 7.79 8.76
N SER A 219 -5.70 7.56 9.00
CA SER A 219 -6.50 8.51 9.78
C SER A 219 -5.84 8.82 11.12
N ALA A 220 -5.34 7.80 11.84
CA ALA A 220 -4.58 8.01 13.08
C ALA A 220 -3.28 8.80 12.84
N CYS A 221 -2.49 8.42 11.83
CA CYS A 221 -1.24 9.11 11.48
C CYS A 221 -1.47 10.58 11.06
N SER A 222 -2.61 10.89 10.45
CA SER A 222 -2.94 12.24 10.01
C SER A 222 -3.21 13.20 11.18
N LEU A 223 -3.57 12.68 12.36
CA LEU A 223 -3.72 13.49 13.58
C LEU A 223 -2.38 14.07 14.05
N MET A 224 -1.26 13.42 13.71
CA MET A 224 0.08 13.93 14.01
C MET A 224 0.49 15.12 13.11
N LYS A 225 -0.30 15.41 12.07
CA LYS A 225 -0.07 16.51 11.15
C LYS A 225 -0.64 17.81 11.72
N GLY A 226 0.19 18.61 12.38
CA GLY A 226 -0.23 19.91 12.87
C GLY A 226 0.72 20.50 13.91
N GLY A 227 0.43 21.74 14.33
CA GLY A 227 1.16 22.38 15.42
C GLY A 227 0.61 22.05 16.81
N ALA A 228 -0.67 21.70 16.90
CA ALA A 228 -1.38 21.33 18.13
C ALA A 228 -2.11 20.01 17.89
N ILE A 229 -1.73 18.98 18.63
CA ILE A 229 -2.23 17.60 18.47
C ILE A 229 -2.98 17.22 19.75
N SER A 230 -4.18 16.64 19.64
CA SER A 230 -4.88 16.09 20.80
C SER A 230 -4.39 14.68 21.09
N ALA A 231 -3.60 14.49 22.16
CA ALA A 231 -3.05 13.19 22.51
C ALA A 231 -4.15 12.16 22.84
N ARG A 232 -5.26 12.61 23.46
CA ARG A 232 -6.45 11.76 23.71
C ARG A 232 -7.14 11.32 22.43
N GLU A 233 -7.27 12.23 21.45
CA GLU A 233 -7.87 11.89 20.17
C GLU A 233 -7.01 10.90 19.39
N LEU A 234 -5.68 11.10 19.42
CA LEU A 234 -4.72 10.17 18.85
C LEU A 234 -4.82 8.79 19.50
N ARG A 235 -4.83 8.71 20.84
CA ARG A 235 -4.98 7.45 21.58
C ARG A 235 -6.25 6.71 21.18
N GLY A 236 -7.39 7.42 21.14
CA GLY A 236 -8.65 6.84 20.70
C GLY A 236 -8.66 6.42 19.24
N ALA A 237 -7.93 7.11 18.36
CA ALA A 237 -7.77 6.71 16.96
C ALA A 237 -6.94 5.44 16.81
N LEU A 238 -5.86 5.30 17.58
CA LEU A 238 -5.03 4.09 17.64
C LEU A 238 -5.83 2.89 18.13
N GLU A 239 -6.65 3.06 19.17
CA GLU A 239 -7.53 2.01 19.71
C GLU A 239 -8.58 1.58 18.69
N ARG A 240 -9.29 2.53 18.05
CA ARG A 240 -10.25 2.22 16.98
C ARG A 240 -9.61 1.50 15.79
N ALA A 241 -8.35 1.80 15.48
CA ALA A 241 -7.62 1.08 14.44
C ALA A 241 -7.25 -0.33 14.93
N ALA A 242 -6.78 -0.47 16.17
CA ALA A 242 -6.45 -1.76 16.77
C ALA A 242 -7.66 -2.70 16.86
N ASP A 243 -8.83 -2.18 17.23
CA ASP A 243 -10.10 -2.92 17.25
C ASP A 243 -10.51 -3.42 15.85
N ALA A 244 -10.10 -2.71 14.80
CA ALA A 244 -10.30 -3.16 13.42
C ALA A 244 -9.33 -4.27 13.01
N GLY A 245 -8.25 -4.48 13.77
CA GLY A 245 -7.23 -5.51 13.56
C GLY A 245 -5.84 -4.97 13.17
N THR A 246 -5.58 -3.67 13.33
CA THR A 246 -4.23 -3.12 13.09
C THR A 246 -3.32 -3.41 14.27
N VAL A 247 -2.04 -3.69 14.01
CA VAL A 247 -1.04 -3.85 15.05
C VAL A 247 -0.12 -2.62 15.01
N TRP A 248 0.05 -1.96 16.15
CA TRP A 248 0.95 -0.82 16.29
C TRP A 248 2.21 -1.22 17.06
N PRO A 249 3.36 -0.59 16.79
CA PRO A 249 4.54 -0.71 17.64
C PRO A 249 4.21 -0.45 19.11
N ILE A 250 4.63 -1.38 19.98
CA ILE A 250 4.30 -1.39 21.41
C ILE A 250 4.63 -0.05 22.10
N PRO A 251 5.78 0.62 21.84
CA PRO A 251 6.13 1.85 22.56
C PRO A 251 5.25 3.07 22.24
N ILE A 252 4.42 3.03 21.19
CA ILE A 252 3.54 4.15 20.84
C ILE A 252 2.56 4.45 21.98
N ALA A 253 1.89 3.43 22.53
CA ALA A 253 0.90 3.63 23.58
C ALA A 253 1.49 4.31 24.84
N PRO A 254 2.57 3.82 25.47
CA PRO A 254 3.14 4.47 26.65
C PRO A 254 3.72 5.86 26.37
N LEU A 255 4.22 6.15 25.16
CA LEU A 255 4.64 7.50 24.79
C LEU A 255 3.45 8.45 24.73
N VAL A 256 2.34 8.03 24.11
CA VAL A 256 1.12 8.85 24.04
C VAL A 256 0.49 9.02 25.43
N ASP A 257 0.44 7.96 26.25
CA ASP A 257 -0.11 8.01 27.60
C ASP A 257 0.71 8.98 28.49
N ARG A 258 2.04 9.00 28.36
CA ARG A 258 2.92 9.97 29.03
C ARG A 258 2.59 11.42 28.66
N VAL A 259 2.32 11.70 27.39
CA VAL A 259 1.89 13.04 26.94
C VAL A 259 0.51 13.38 27.53
N ILE A 260 -0.40 12.41 27.61
CA ILE A 260 -1.73 12.59 28.22
C ILE A 260 -1.64 12.94 29.71
N GLU A 261 -0.71 12.31 30.45
CA GLU A 261 -0.44 12.58 31.87
C GLU A 261 0.07 14.02 32.10
N GLN A 262 0.84 14.57 31.15
CA GLN A 262 1.40 15.90 31.25
C GLN A 262 0.40 16.99 30.84
N ASP A 263 -0.11 16.92 29.61
CA ASP A 263 -1.14 17.83 29.07
C ASP A 263 -1.92 17.10 27.95
N GLY A 264 -2.91 16.32 28.35
CA GLY A 264 -3.70 15.53 27.41
C GLY A 264 -4.60 16.33 26.47
N ALA A 265 -4.70 17.65 26.62
CA ALA A 265 -5.52 18.49 25.73
C ALA A 265 -4.73 18.96 24.50
N VAL A 266 -3.46 19.34 24.68
CA VAL A 266 -2.66 19.92 23.60
C VAL A 266 -1.21 19.43 23.66
N TRP A 267 -0.82 18.68 22.64
CA TRP A 267 0.57 18.33 22.37
C TRP A 267 1.13 19.28 21.32
N THR A 268 2.07 20.15 21.71
CA THR A 268 2.69 21.15 20.81
C THR A 268 4.17 20.85 20.55
N PRO A 269 4.49 19.86 19.70
CA PRO A 269 5.87 19.41 19.49
C PRO A 269 6.74 20.50 18.87
N LEU A 270 6.14 21.38 18.07
CA LEU A 270 6.79 22.52 17.46
C LEU A 270 6.22 23.77 18.10
N ARG A 271 6.70 24.11 19.31
CA ARG A 271 6.62 25.50 19.76
C ARG A 271 7.43 26.31 18.77
N ARG A 272 6.77 26.86 17.73
CA ARG A 272 7.39 27.84 16.83
C ARG A 272 7.84 28.97 17.75
N LEU A 273 9.12 29.01 18.07
CA LEU A 273 9.73 30.22 18.56
C LEU A 273 9.38 31.28 17.52
N SER A 274 8.60 32.27 17.94
CA SER A 274 8.21 33.35 17.06
C SER A 274 9.50 33.95 16.51
N ARG A 275 9.51 34.42 15.25
CA ARG A 275 10.68 35.14 14.70
C ARG A 275 11.13 36.31 15.61
N GLN A 276 10.23 36.81 16.46
CA GLN A 276 10.53 37.82 17.47
C GLN A 276 11.35 37.27 18.65
N GLU A 277 11.06 36.07 19.15
CA GLU A 277 11.88 35.41 20.20
C GLU A 277 13.29 35.06 19.70
N ILE A 278 13.43 34.65 18.43
CA ILE A 278 14.74 34.35 17.84
C ILE A 278 15.55 35.64 17.62
N LYS A 279 14.90 36.74 17.23
CA LYS A 279 15.58 38.03 17.04
C LYS A 279 15.94 38.73 18.37
N GLY A 280 15.29 38.38 19.47
CA GLY A 280 15.54 38.94 20.80
C GLY A 280 16.65 38.25 21.59
N LYS A 281 17.01 37.01 21.23
CA LYS A 281 18.11 36.29 21.87
C LYS A 281 19.43 36.58 21.14
N THR A 282 20.34 37.25 21.83
CA THR A 282 21.71 37.45 21.36
C THR A 282 22.51 36.14 21.50
N ALA A 283 23.66 36.03 20.82
CA ALA A 283 24.50 34.83 20.90
C ALA A 283 25.02 34.49 22.31
N HIS A 284 24.77 35.36 23.30
CA HIS A 284 25.05 35.12 24.72
C HIS A 284 23.88 34.51 25.51
N ASP A 285 22.70 34.37 24.92
CA ASP A 285 21.47 33.89 25.60
C ASP A 285 21.16 32.40 25.33
N TRP A 286 22.12 31.66 24.78
CA TRP A 286 22.07 30.22 24.50
C TRP A 286 23.24 29.51 25.18
#